data_AF-M0LMB5-F1
#
_entry.id   AF-M0LMB5-F1
#
_cell.length_a   1.000
_cell.length_b   1.000
_cell.length_c   1.000
_cell.angle_alpha   90.00
_cell.angle_beta   90.00
_cell.angle_gamma   90.00
#
_symmetry.space_group_name_H-M   'P 1'
#
loop_
_entity.id
_entity.type
_entity.pdbx_description
1 polymer ?
#
loop_
_entity_poly.entity_id
_entity_poly.type
_entity_poly.pdbx_seq_one_letter_code
_entity_poly.pdbx_strand_id
1 'polypeptide(L)'
;MYQIELLTEDGWQDVRGKTGDDDFEYIEMSTENPPGKVFEWSLRLTEEGVVPDEKDFIVCPELVSGRYRFVYPALEQVAVAFDLQK
;
A
#
# COMPACT_ATOMS: atom_id res chain seq x y z
N MET A 1 8.59 0.18 -1.58
CA MET A 1 7.14 0.39 -1.77
C MET A 1 6.41 -0.75 -1.07
N TYR A 2 5.40 -0.45 -0.24
CA TYR A 2 4.52 -1.50 0.33
C TYR A 2 3.37 -1.80 -0.63
N GLN A 3 2.71 -2.94 -0.45
CA GLN A 3 1.48 -3.34 -1.15
C GLN A 3 0.39 -3.71 -0.14
N ILE A 4 -0.86 -3.44 -0.50
CA ILE A 4 -2.03 -3.95 0.21
C ILE A 4 -2.75 -4.84 -0.78
N GLU A 5 -2.91 -6.12 -0.44
CA GLU A 5 -3.50 -7.08 -1.38
C GLU A 5 -4.79 -7.66 -0.80
N LEU A 6 -5.81 -7.73 -1.65
CA LEU A 6 -7.08 -8.40 -1.38
C LEU A 6 -7.01 -9.85 -1.88
N LEU A 7 -7.50 -10.79 -1.07
CA LEU A 7 -7.72 -12.16 -1.52
C LEU A 7 -9.02 -12.24 -2.34
N THR A 8 -8.87 -12.52 -3.63
CA THR A 8 -9.95 -12.75 -4.61
C THR A 8 -9.99 -14.21 -5.04
N GLU A 9 -10.94 -14.57 -5.92
CA GLU A 9 -10.99 -15.90 -6.54
C GLU A 9 -9.76 -16.18 -7.42
N ASP A 10 -9.19 -15.14 -8.02
CA ASP A 10 -7.96 -15.20 -8.83
C ASP A 10 -6.67 -15.14 -7.98
N GLY A 11 -6.80 -15.11 -6.65
CA GLY A 11 -5.70 -15.02 -5.71
C GLY A 11 -5.49 -13.62 -5.13
N TRP A 12 -4.26 -13.35 -4.69
CA TRP A 12 -3.91 -12.05 -4.09
C TRP A 12 -3.67 -11.00 -5.17
N GLN A 13 -4.38 -9.88 -5.08
CA GLN A 13 -4.28 -8.76 -6.02
C GLN A 13 -4.04 -7.46 -5.24
N ASP A 14 -3.09 -6.63 -5.69
CA ASP A 14 -2.88 -5.29 -5.13
C ASP A 14 -4.15 -4.46 -5.36
N VAL A 15 -4.60 -3.75 -4.33
CA VAL A 15 -5.80 -2.91 -4.41
C VAL A 15 -5.55 -1.59 -5.15
N ARG A 16 -4.28 -1.28 -5.46
CA ARG A 16 -3.89 -0.13 -6.28
C ARG A 16 -3.57 -0.59 -7.70
N GLY A 17 -4.36 -0.10 -8.66
CA GLY A 17 -4.10 -0.25 -10.09
C GLY A 17 -3.61 1.07 -10.68
N LYS A 18 -2.68 1.03 -11.63
CA LYS A 18 -2.24 2.21 -12.36
C LYS A 18 -3.31 2.65 -13.38
N THR A 19 -3.42 3.95 -13.61
CA THR A 19 -4.12 4.51 -14.77
C THR A 19 -3.11 4.77 -15.91
N GLY A 20 -3.32 4.14 -17.08
CA GLY A 20 -2.49 4.34 -18.27
C GLY A 20 -1.40 3.29 -18.50
N ASP A 21 -0.80 3.33 -19.70
CA ASP A 21 0.16 2.33 -20.22
C ASP A 21 1.63 2.64 -19.90
N ASP A 22 1.92 3.76 -19.24
CA ASP A 22 3.30 4.14 -18.94
C ASP A 22 3.94 3.12 -17.97
N ASP A 23 5.24 2.86 -18.12
CA ASP A 23 5.97 2.04 -17.16
C ASP A 23 6.13 2.76 -15.81
N PHE A 24 6.31 1.99 -14.74
CA PHE A 24 6.62 2.55 -13.43
C PHE A 24 8.10 2.91 -13.38
N GLU A 25 8.43 4.20 -13.33
CA GLU A 25 9.77 4.62 -12.95
C GLU A 25 9.89 4.56 -11.42
N TYR A 26 10.71 3.62 -10.94
CA TYR A 26 11.13 3.62 -9.54
C TYR A 26 12.02 4.84 -9.30
N ILE A 27 11.42 5.92 -8.81
CA ILE A 27 12.18 7.06 -8.34
C ILE A 27 12.79 6.66 -6.99
N GLU A 28 14.11 6.47 -6.97
CA GLU A 28 14.87 6.35 -5.72
C GLU A 28 14.79 7.68 -4.95
N MET A 29 13.72 7.85 -4.18
CA MET A 29 13.65 8.86 -3.14
C MET A 29 14.22 8.26 -1.86
N SER A 30 15.54 8.10 -1.80
CA SER A 30 16.21 7.69 -0.56
C SER A 30 16.18 8.86 0.43
N THR A 31 15.21 8.88 1.33
CA THR A 31 15.25 9.75 2.50
C THR A 31 16.02 9.03 3.58
N GLU A 32 17.26 9.47 3.87
CA GLU A 32 18.01 8.96 5.02
C GLU A 32 17.26 9.29 6.32
N ASN A 33 16.93 8.27 7.10
CA ASN A 33 16.39 8.47 8.44
C ASN A 33 17.53 8.71 9.44
N PRO A 34 17.44 9.74 10.31
CA PRO A 34 18.39 9.91 11.40
C PRO A 34 18.45 8.67 12.32
N PRO A 35 19.59 8.39 12.96
CA PRO A 35 19.70 7.30 13.93
C PRO A 35 18.59 7.37 14.99
N GLY A 36 17.86 6.26 15.18
CA GLY A 36 16.76 6.16 16.15
C GLY A 36 15.41 6.68 15.66
N LYS A 37 15.27 7.08 14.39
CA LYS A 37 13.99 7.39 13.77
C LYS A 37 13.48 6.19 12.95
N VAL A 38 12.19 5.91 13.08
CA VAL A 38 11.48 4.94 12.23
C VAL A 38 10.67 5.68 11.18
N PHE A 39 10.53 5.08 10.00
CA PHE A 39 9.53 5.53 9.04
C PHE A 39 8.16 5.01 9.49
N GLU A 40 7.17 5.89 9.59
CA GLU A 40 5.79 5.53 9.91
C GLU A 40 4.88 5.94 8.75
N TRP A 41 4.08 5.00 8.27
CA TRP A 41 2.97 5.25 7.36
C TRP A 41 1.67 4.92 8.09
N SER A 42 0.68 5.81 8.01
CA SER A 42 -0.68 5.53 8.44
C SER A 42 -1.61 5.78 7.27
N LEU A 43 -2.51 4.83 7.03
CA LEU A 43 -3.53 4.93 6.00
C LEU A 43 -4.83 4.34 6.51
N ARG A 44 -5.93 4.87 5.98
CA ARG A 44 -7.25 4.29 6.18
C ARG A 44 -7.57 3.42 4.97
N LEU A 45 -8.16 2.24 5.20
CA LEU A 45 -8.61 1.36 4.12
C LEU A 45 -9.91 1.90 3.50
N THR A 46 -9.78 3.02 2.81
CA THR A 46 -10.78 3.72 2.01
C THR A 46 -10.10 4.13 0.69
N GLU A 47 -10.86 4.40 -0.36
CA GLU A 47 -10.26 4.76 -1.66
C GLU A 47 -9.30 5.94 -1.55
N GLU A 48 -9.73 7.02 -0.91
CA GLU A 48 -8.92 8.21 -0.64
C GLU A 48 -7.68 7.93 0.24
N GLY A 49 -7.74 6.92 1.11
CA GLY A 49 -6.66 6.60 2.04
C GLY A 49 -5.60 5.69 1.42
N VAL A 50 -6.00 4.85 0.47
CA VAL A 50 -5.12 3.93 -0.25
C VAL A 50 -4.46 4.61 -1.45
N VAL A 51 -5.15 5.58 -2.07
CA VAL A 51 -4.62 6.41 -3.17
C VAL A 51 -4.69 7.89 -2.77
N PRO A 52 -3.77 8.38 -1.92
CA PRO A 52 -3.78 9.76 -1.47
C PRO A 52 -3.22 10.70 -2.56
N ASP A 53 -4.08 11.47 -3.24
CA ASP A 53 -3.74 12.52 -4.21
C ASP A 53 -2.76 12.15 -5.37
N GLU A 54 -2.45 10.86 -5.54
CA GLU A 54 -1.62 10.34 -6.62
C GLU A 54 -2.48 10.12 -7.88
N LYS A 55 -2.32 10.98 -8.88
CA LYS A 55 -3.12 10.97 -10.12
C LYS A 55 -2.97 9.68 -10.96
N ASP A 56 -1.94 8.90 -10.68
CA ASP A 56 -1.54 7.75 -11.48
C ASP A 56 -2.13 6.43 -10.97
N PHE A 57 -2.86 6.44 -9.85
CA PHE A 57 -3.46 5.25 -9.28
C PHE A 57 -4.98 5.37 -9.15
N ILE A 58 -5.64 4.23 -9.23
CA ILE A 58 -7.03 4.01 -8.86
C ILE A 58 -7.12 2.81 -7.93
N VAL A 59 -8.21 2.73 -7.18
CA VAL A 59 -8.54 1.51 -6.46
C VAL A 59 -9.17 0.50 -7.41
N CYS A 60 -8.52 -0.64 -7.57
CA CYS A 60 -9.02 -1.78 -8.33
C CYS A 60 -8.28 -3.04 -7.85
N PRO A 61 -8.98 -4.09 -7.39
CA PRO A 61 -10.44 -4.22 -7.25
C PRO A 61 -11.04 -3.29 -6.16
N GLU A 62 -12.37 -3.14 -6.16
CA GLU A 62 -13.09 -2.39 -5.12
C GLU A 62 -12.78 -2.92 -3.71
N LEU A 63 -12.76 -2.02 -2.73
CA LEU A 63 -12.56 -2.40 -1.32
C LEU A 63 -13.82 -3.07 -0.78
N VAL A 64 -13.81 -4.40 -0.75
CA VAL A 64 -14.89 -5.23 -0.20
C VAL A 64 -14.53 -5.78 1.18
N SER A 65 -15.54 -6.28 1.89
CA SER A 65 -15.28 -7.11 3.08
C SER A 65 -14.55 -8.38 2.67
N GLY A 66 -13.46 -8.71 3.35
CA GLY A 66 -12.64 -9.85 2.96
C GLY A 66 -11.34 -9.94 3.73
N ARG A 67 -10.42 -10.73 3.19
CA ARG A 67 -9.08 -10.90 3.76
C ARG A 67 -8.09 -10.04 2.99
N TYR A 68 -7.44 -9.15 3.73
CA TYR A 68 -6.35 -8.33 3.23
C TYR A 68 -5.01 -8.81 3.79
N ARG A 69 -3.93 -8.56 3.07
CA ARG A 69 -2.57 -8.67 3.59
C ARG A 69 -1.75 -7.42 3.25
N PHE A 70 -0.87 -7.06 4.17
CA PHE A 70 0.16 -6.06 3.94
C PHE A 70 1.44 -6.77 3.49
N VAL A 71 1.98 -6.37 2.35
CA VAL A 71 3.23 -6.90 1.80
C VAL A 71 4.25 -5.79 1.75
N TYR A 72 5.40 -6.00 2.39
CA TYR A 72 6.51 -5.09 2.30
C TYR A 72 7.79 -5.90 2.10
N PRO A 73 8.51 -5.72 0.98
CA PRO A 73 9.80 -6.34 0.78
C PRO A 73 10.82 -5.64 1.70
N ALA A 74 10.92 -6.12 2.94
CA ALA A 74 11.85 -5.60 3.94
C ALA A 74 13.16 -6.39 3.91
N LEU A 75 14.28 -5.70 4.09
CA LEU A 75 15.54 -6.33 4.53
C LEU A 75 15.64 -6.37 6.08
N GLU A 76 14.78 -5.62 6.78
CA GLU A 76 14.78 -5.47 8.24
C GLU A 76 13.40 -5.75 8.87
N GLN A 77 13.32 -5.74 10.20
CA GLN A 77 12.10 -5.99 10.95
C GLN A 77 11.06 -4.88 10.75
N VAL A 78 9.80 -5.26 10.52
CA VAL A 78 8.67 -4.34 10.38
C VAL A 78 7.69 -4.60 11.53
N ALA A 79 7.20 -3.53 12.16
CA ALA A 79 6.07 -3.58 13.07
C ALA A 79 4.79 -3.15 12.33
N VAL A 80 3.69 -3.86 12.57
CA VAL A 80 2.38 -3.58 11.95
C VAL A 80 1.33 -3.52 13.05
N ALA A 81 0.48 -2.49 13.01
CA ALA A 81 -0.67 -2.31 13.90
C ALA A 81 -1.95 -2.12 13.07
N PHE A 82 -3.09 -2.58 13.59
CA PHE A 82 -4.39 -2.45 12.95
C PHE A 82 -5.38 -1.79 13.91
N ASP A 83 -5.95 -0.68 13.50
CA ASP A 83 -7.06 -0.03 14.20
C ASP A 83 -8.39 -0.51 13.62
N LEU A 84 -9.09 -1.40 14.34
CA LEU A 84 -10.40 -1.89 13.93
C LEU A 84 -11.48 -0.85 14.30
N GLN A 85 -12.13 -0.26 13.30
CA GLN A 85 -13.32 0.58 13.48
C GLN A 85 -14.56 -0.32 13.55
N LYS A 86 -15.45 -0.08 14.52
CA LYS A 86 -16.71 -0.83 14.71
C LYS A 86 -17.86 -0.25 13.90
#